data_AF-A0A1G0DWW1-F1
#
_entry.id   AF-A0A1G0DWW1-F1
#
_cell.length_a   1.000
_cell.length_b   1.000
_cell.length_c   1.000
_cell.angle_alpha   90.00
_cell.angle_beta   90.00
_cell.angle_gamma   90.00
#
_symmetry.space_group_name_H-M   'P 1'
#
loop_
_entity.id
_entity.type
_entity.pdbx_description
1 polymer ?
#
loop_
_entity_poly.entity_id
_entity_poly.type
_entity_poly.pdbx_seq_one_letter_code
_entity_poly.pdbx_strand_id
1 'polypeptide(L)'
;MTTPLIPQSDFNEITQLIHAARQRAVQAVNTGLIELYWQVGQFISRKIEQAEWGNGVVAQLAEHLARTQPGLRGFTRPNLFRMRQFYEGRIQL
;
A
#
# COMPACT_ATOMS: atom_id res chain seq x y z
N MET A 1 -21.27 -16.56 49.32
CA MET A 1 -21.09 -16.77 47.86
C MET A 1 -20.56 -15.47 47.28
N THR A 2 -19.25 -15.35 47.11
CA THR A 2 -18.62 -14.21 46.43
C THR A 2 -18.37 -14.61 44.99
N THR A 3 -19.14 -14.08 44.05
CA THR A 3 -18.81 -14.16 42.63
C THR A 3 -17.42 -13.53 42.44
N PRO A 4 -16.44 -14.22 41.86
CA PRO A 4 -15.16 -13.59 41.57
C PRO A 4 -15.45 -12.47 40.56
N LEU A 5 -15.24 -11.22 40.99
CA LEU A 5 -15.22 -10.06 40.11
C LEU A 5 -14.07 -10.32 39.15
N ILE A 6 -14.37 -10.61 37.87
CA ILE A 6 -13.32 -10.61 36.85
C ILE A 6 -12.72 -9.20 36.90
N PRO A 7 -11.42 -9.06 37.22
CA PRO A 7 -10.82 -7.74 37.31
C PRO A 7 -10.94 -7.07 35.94
N GLN A 8 -11.49 -5.86 35.89
CA GLN A 8 -11.54 -5.05 34.67
C GLN A 8 -10.14 -4.93 34.01
N SER A 9 -9.06 -5.12 34.78
CA SER A 9 -7.69 -5.21 34.29
C SER A 9 -7.47 -6.32 33.26
N ASP A 10 -8.07 -7.50 33.44
CA ASP A 10 -7.84 -8.66 32.57
C ASP A 10 -8.48 -8.42 31.19
N PHE A 11 -9.68 -7.82 31.18
CA PHE A 11 -10.35 -7.40 29.94
C PHE A 11 -9.60 -6.26 29.24
N ASN A 12 -9.03 -5.34 30.00
CA ASN A 12 -8.22 -4.25 29.45
C ASN A 12 -6.92 -4.79 28.84
N GLU A 13 -6.27 -5.77 29.46
CA GLU A 13 -5.08 -6.42 28.94
C GLU A 13 -5.37 -7.11 27.59
N ILE A 14 -6.44 -7.90 27.52
CA ILE A 14 -6.89 -8.52 26.27
C ILE A 14 -7.16 -7.45 25.19
N THR A 15 -7.83 -6.36 25.56
CA THR A 15 -8.11 -5.25 24.64
C THR A 15 -6.82 -4.60 24.12
N GLN A 16 -5.82 -4.39 24.97
CA GLN A 16 -4.52 -3.86 24.56
C GLN A 16 -3.78 -4.82 23.62
N LEU A 17 -3.80 -6.12 23.89
CA LEU A 17 -3.22 -7.13 23.00
C LEU A 17 -3.86 -7.10 21.62
N ILE A 18 -5.19 -6.97 21.55
CA ILE A 18 -5.93 -6.85 20.28
C ILE A 18 -5.52 -5.57 19.53
N HIS A 19 -5.47 -4.43 20.21
CA HIS A 19 -5.07 -3.16 19.59
C HIS A 19 -3.63 -3.21 19.06
N ALA A 20 -2.69 -3.70 19.87
CA ALA A 20 -1.29 -3.84 19.47
C ALA A 20 -1.11 -4.78 18.27
N ALA A 21 -1.86 -5.89 18.22
CA ALA A 21 -1.85 -6.79 17.07
C ALA A 21 -2.39 -6.11 15.80
N ARG A 22 -3.52 -5.40 15.89
CA ARG A 22 -4.11 -4.66 14.75
C ARG A 22 -3.19 -3.55 14.26
N GLN A 23 -2.55 -2.80 15.15
CA GLN A 23 -1.61 -1.75 14.79
C GLN A 23 -0.40 -2.32 14.03
N ARG A 24 0.18 -3.42 14.52
CA ARG A 24 1.27 -4.12 13.81
C ARG A 24 0.85 -4.59 12.42
N ALA A 25 -0.35 -5.14 12.28
CA ALA A 25 -0.88 -5.56 10.98
C ALA A 25 -1.03 -4.38 10.01
N VAL A 26 -1.59 -3.26 10.47
CA VAL A 26 -1.72 -2.03 9.65
C VAL A 26 -0.35 -1.48 9.25
N GLN A 27 0.61 -1.44 10.18
CA GLN A 27 1.98 -1.01 9.89
C GLN A 27 2.63 -1.90 8.83
N ALA A 28 2.56 -3.23 8.98
CA ALA A 28 3.11 -4.16 8.01
C ALA A 28 2.49 -4.00 6.61
N VAL A 29 1.17 -3.82 6.53
CA VAL A 29 0.47 -3.55 5.26
C VAL A 29 0.94 -2.22 4.66
N ASN A 30 1.05 -1.16 5.45
CA ASN A 30 1.49 0.14 4.96
C ASN A 30 2.93 0.10 4.44
N THR A 31 3.83 -0.59 5.15
CA THR A 31 5.21 -0.80 4.70
C THR A 31 5.23 -1.55 3.36
N GLY A 32 4.45 -2.63 3.23
CA GLY A 32 4.34 -3.38 1.98
C GLY A 32 3.76 -2.56 0.83
N LEU A 33 2.77 -1.69 1.10
CA LEU A 33 2.20 -0.80 0.08
C LEU A 33 3.19 0.25 -0.41
N ILE A 34 3.97 0.85 0.49
CA ILE A 34 5.01 1.83 0.12
C ILE A 34 6.06 1.17 -0.78
N GLU A 35 6.51 -0.03 -0.41
CA GLU A 35 7.48 -0.81 -1.20
C GLU A 35 6.90 -1.16 -2.59
N LEU A 36 5.65 -1.64 -2.64
CA LEU A 36 4.97 -1.94 -3.89
C LEU A 36 4.87 -0.71 -4.80
N TYR A 37 4.49 0.45 -4.24
CA TYR A 37 4.37 1.69 -5.01
C TYR A 37 5.73 2.15 -5.56
N TRP A 38 6.80 1.97 -4.79
CA TRP A 38 8.16 2.24 -5.26
C TRP A 38 8.56 1.32 -6.42
N GLN A 39 8.31 0.01 -6.29
CA GLN A 39 8.62 -0.97 -7.34
C GLN A 39 7.83 -0.74 -8.63
N VAL A 40 6.55 -0.38 -8.51
CA VAL A 40 5.71 0.00 -9.66
C VAL A 40 6.26 1.25 -10.32
N GLY A 41 6.64 2.26 -9.52
CA GLY A 41 7.28 3.47 -10.02
C GLY A 41 8.57 3.19 -10.79
N GLN A 42 9.44 2.34 -10.23
CA GLN A 42 10.66 1.87 -10.87
C GLN A 42 10.40 1.21 -12.23
N PHE A 43 9.43 0.30 -12.26
CA PHE A 43 9.08 -0.43 -13.47
C PHE A 43 8.61 0.52 -14.57
N ILE A 44 7.71 1.45 -14.24
CA ILE A 44 7.21 2.45 -15.19
C ILE A 44 8.35 3.35 -15.69
N SER A 45 9.22 3.84 -14.79
CA SER A 45 10.36 4.69 -15.15
C SER A 45 11.27 4.00 -16.17
N ARG A 46 11.69 2.77 -15.87
CA ARG A 46 12.57 1.98 -16.75
C ARG A 46 11.96 1.74 -18.14
N LYS A 47 10.68 1.38 -18.20
CA LYS A 47 9.98 1.15 -19.47
C LYS A 47 9.91 2.41 -20.33
N ILE A 48 9.77 3.58 -19.71
CA ILE A 48 9.75 4.87 -20.42
C ILE A 48 11.16 5.30 -20.83
N GLU A 49 12.16 5.16 -19.96
CA GLU A 49 13.57 5.46 -20.25
C GLU A 49 14.11 4.62 -21.42
N GLN A 50 13.69 3.36 -21.51
CA GLN A 50 14.06 2.44 -22.60
C GLN A 50 13.24 2.67 -23.88
N ALA A 51 12.38 3.69 -23.92
CA ALA A 51 11.45 4.00 -25.02
C ALA A 51 10.50 2.85 -25.40
N GLU A 52 10.32 1.85 -24.53
CA GLU A 52 9.38 0.74 -24.75
C GLU A 52 7.94 1.16 -24.50
N TRP A 53 7.72 2.11 -23.58
CA TRP A 53 6.41 2.67 -23.28
C TRP A 53 6.27 4.06 -23.86
N GLY A 54 5.49 4.15 -24.94
CA GLY A 54 5.09 5.42 -25.54
C GLY A 54 3.95 6.12 -24.79
N ASN A 55 3.45 7.18 -25.43
CA ASN A 55 2.34 7.97 -24.89
C ASN A 55 1.09 7.11 -24.66
N GLY A 56 0.50 7.23 -23.48
CA GLY A 56 -0.78 6.59 -23.15
C GLY A 56 -0.69 5.17 -22.58
N VAL A 57 0.47 4.50 -22.60
CA VAL A 57 0.60 3.14 -22.03
C VAL A 57 0.27 3.10 -20.54
N VAL A 58 0.67 4.13 -19.78
CA VAL A 58 0.32 4.26 -18.35
C VAL A 58 -1.20 4.38 -18.14
N ALA A 59 -1.93 4.99 -19.09
CA ALA A 59 -3.38 5.05 -19.03
C ALA A 59 -4.01 3.66 -19.28
N GLN A 60 -3.49 2.94 -20.28
CA GLN A 60 -3.93 1.57 -20.57
C GLN A 60 -3.66 0.63 -19.40
N LEU A 61 -2.53 0.80 -18.69
CA LEU A 61 -2.25 0.05 -17.46
C LEU A 61 -3.31 0.33 -16.37
N ALA A 62 -3.63 1.60 -16.13
CA ALA A 62 -4.66 1.94 -15.14
C ALA A 62 -6.02 1.33 -15.49
N GLU A 63 -6.41 1.39 -16.76
CA GLU A 63 -7.66 0.77 -17.24
C GLU A 63 -7.63 -0.75 -17.15
N HIS A 64 -6.50 -1.37 -17.49
CA HIS A 64 -6.31 -2.81 -17.34
C HIS A 64 -6.54 -3.23 -15.89
N LEU A 65 -5.83 -2.59 -14.95
CA LEU A 65 -5.95 -2.88 -13.51
C LEU A 65 -7.37 -2.66 -12.99
N ALA A 66 -8.05 -1.60 -13.43
CA ALA A 66 -9.44 -1.35 -13.04
C ALA A 66 -10.40 -2.43 -13.54
N ARG A 67 -10.15 -3.01 -14.72
CA ARG A 67 -10.96 -4.09 -15.29
C ARG A 67 -10.65 -5.45 -14.67
N THR A 68 -9.37 -5.77 -14.48
CA THR A 68 -8.93 -7.12 -14.09
C THR A 68 -8.92 -7.32 -12.57
N GLN A 69 -8.82 -6.25 -11.78
CA GLN A 69 -8.85 -6.30 -10.33
C GLN A 69 -9.94 -5.38 -9.76
N PRO A 70 -11.22 -5.82 -9.80
CA PRO A 70 -12.31 -5.09 -9.16
C PRO A 70 -12.04 -4.88 -7.66
N GLY A 71 -12.20 -3.65 -7.19
CA GLY A 71 -11.97 -3.28 -5.79
C GLY A 71 -10.53 -2.89 -5.45
N LEU A 72 -9.57 -3.07 -6.37
CA LEU A 72 -8.21 -2.56 -6.20
C LEU A 72 -8.22 -1.03 -6.24
N ARG A 73 -7.82 -0.41 -5.12
CA ARG A 73 -7.74 1.04 -4.98
C ARG A 73 -6.29 1.49 -5.08
N GLY A 74 -6.09 2.76 -5.47
CA GLY A 74 -4.76 3.38 -5.47
C GLY A 74 -4.01 3.31 -6.80
N PHE A 75 -4.47 2.55 -7.80
CA PHE A 75 -3.78 2.34 -9.08
C PHE A 75 -4.43 3.06 -10.27
N THR A 76 -4.92 4.28 -10.03
CA THR A 76 -5.42 5.15 -11.11
C THR A 76 -4.26 5.76 -11.89
N ARG A 77 -4.51 6.21 -13.13
CA ARG A 77 -3.49 6.87 -13.97
C ARG A 77 -2.72 7.97 -13.21
N PRO A 78 -3.36 8.93 -12.52
CA PRO A 78 -2.63 9.93 -11.74
C PRO A 78 -1.75 9.34 -10.63
N ASN A 79 -2.21 8.28 -9.97
CA ASN A 79 -1.42 7.64 -8.92
C ASN A 79 -0.22 6.86 -9.48
N LEU A 80 -0.35 6.21 -10.63
CA LEU A 80 0.78 5.56 -11.30
C LEU A 80 1.86 6.57 -11.69
N PHE A 81 1.48 7.78 -12.13
CA PHE A 81 2.44 8.87 -12.34
C PHE A 81 3.10 9.32 -11.04
N ARG A 82 2.36 9.42 -9.93
CA ARG A 82 2.95 9.73 -8.61
C ARG A 82 3.92 8.64 -8.14
N MET A 83 3.62 7.36 -8.38
CA MET A 83 4.52 6.25 -8.07
C MET A 83 5.83 6.37 -8.85
N ARG A 84 5.75 6.69 -10.14
CA ARG A 84 6.94 6.97 -10.97
C ARG A 84 7.76 8.13 -10.40
N GLN A 85 7.11 9.27 -10.10
CA GLN A 85 7.78 10.43 -9.50
C GLN A 85 8.40 10.11 -8.14
N PHE A 86 7.74 9.29 -7.32
CA PHE A 86 8.26 8.85 -6.03
C PHE A 86 9.55 8.03 -6.19
N TYR A 87 9.62 7.16 -7.20
CA TYR A 87 10.84 6.45 -7.54
C TYR A 87 11.94 7.39 -8.05
N GLU A 88 11.63 8.23 -9.03
CA GLU A 88 12.59 9.15 -9.66
C GLU A 88 13.18 10.15 -8.65
N GLY A 89 12.34 10.73 -7.78
CA GLY A 89 12.79 11.68 -6.76
C GLY A 89 13.72 11.06 -5.71
N ARG A 90 13.66 9.73 -5.51
CA ARG A 90 14.56 9.02 -4.60
C ARG A 90 15.94 8.73 -5.23
N ILE A 91 16.05 8.74 -6.56
CA ILE A 91 17.33 8.59 -7.28
C ILE A 91 18.11 9.92 -7.35
N GLN A 92 17.43 11.04 -7.13
CA GLN A 92 18.01 12.39 -7.21
C GLN A 92 18.70 12.86 -5.91
N LEU A 93 18.76 12.00 -4.87
CA LEU A 93 19.47 12.22 -3.60
C LEU A 93 20.65 11.25 -3.48
#